data_AF-A0A955FHE0-F1
#
_entry.id   AF-A0A955FHE0-F1
#
_cell.length_a   1.000
_cell.length_b   1.000
_cell.length_c   1.000
_cell.angle_alpha   90.00
_cell.angle_beta   90.00
_cell.angle_gamma   90.00
#
_symmetry.space_group_name_H-M   'P 1'
#
loop_
_entity.id
_entity.type
_entity.pdbx_description
1 polymer ?
#
loop_
_entity_poly.entity_id
_entity_poly.type
_entity_poly.pdbx_seq_one_letter_code
_entity_poly.pdbx_strand_id
1 'polypeptide(L)'
;MRFLKTLQKTLYILTVLIILFSTVPKKSYAITKCDLDDILNGWSNYDSCIEDSDCTESASFVEPTGNKINDVPATVSASNTDYAGRQVITDAQLKKIEENAPFYKSSADKYDLPWQILAVIHIRESSLGRTNPKNGQGIYQFLNKNGGPYPAGPVNDAEYQRQTDILASSIKTKYLPSNYSSNRTLTKENATPETIKDLFFSYNGRASKYSQQATVAGYNPSTQGYEGSPYVVNKIDAKRDPESNKTSWGQVKRDHGPIEYPANKDYGAFVMYAALSGVSLTSSSNGTTCADAGISENAAVRDKIVALAQQELALWQNGTLVPGSGYKKYSQGRSENWCADFTSWIYNQAGVPLSSSRDGNVAAVSSQMDIGQKNGRFHPKNGYTPKPGDIVIRKVGVSHVNLVISVTGTWPDGNITTIGGNQGGGRGGFNNSKVSQYSEPLNRSQITGYVSPE
;
A
#
# COMPACT_ATOMS: atom_id res chain seq x y z
N MET A 1 9.75 -45.28 47.93
CA MET A 1 10.47 -44.73 46.76
C MET A 1 9.66 -44.61 45.45
N ARG A 2 8.43 -45.13 45.34
CA ARG A 2 7.56 -44.93 44.15
C ARG A 2 6.60 -43.73 44.23
N PHE A 3 6.36 -43.16 45.43
CA PHE A 3 5.43 -42.04 45.62
C PHE A 3 6.04 -40.64 45.35
N LEU A 4 7.35 -40.47 45.48
CA LEU A 4 8.01 -39.19 45.18
C LEU A 4 8.23 -38.93 43.68
N LYS A 5 8.25 -39.98 42.85
CA LYS A 5 8.43 -39.83 41.39
C LYS A 5 7.16 -39.40 40.65
N THR A 6 5.99 -39.54 41.29
CA THR A 6 4.70 -39.14 40.69
C THR A 6 4.41 -37.67 40.93
N LEU A 7 4.73 -37.11 42.11
CA LEU A 7 4.54 -35.69 42.41
C LEU A 7 5.43 -34.76 41.56
N GLN A 8 6.63 -35.21 41.21
CA GLN A 8 7.58 -34.43 40.42
C GLN A 8 7.20 -34.35 38.93
N LYS A 9 6.38 -35.29 38.42
CA LYS A 9 5.83 -35.25 37.06
C LYS A 9 4.57 -34.39 36.96
N THR A 10 3.73 -34.35 38.00
CA THR A 10 2.54 -33.50 38.00
C THR A 10 2.89 -32.01 38.17
N LEU A 11 3.97 -31.69 38.89
CA LEU A 11 4.42 -30.30 39.06
C LEU A 11 5.10 -29.74 37.80
N TYR A 12 5.74 -30.60 36.99
CA TYR A 12 6.38 -30.22 35.72
C TYR A 12 5.34 -30.01 34.60
N ILE A 13 4.24 -30.78 34.60
CA ILE A 13 3.14 -30.61 33.63
C ILE A 13 2.33 -29.33 33.95
N LEU A 14 2.24 -28.91 35.21
CA LEU A 14 1.58 -27.66 35.59
C LEU A 14 2.45 -26.41 35.32
N THR A 15 3.79 -26.52 35.35
CA THR A 15 4.68 -25.38 35.03
C THR A 15 4.90 -25.19 33.53
N VAL A 16 4.76 -26.23 32.71
CA VAL A 16 4.82 -26.11 31.24
C VAL A 16 3.51 -25.59 30.63
N LEU A 17 2.37 -25.71 31.33
CA LEU A 17 1.10 -25.13 30.88
C LEU A 17 0.93 -23.62 31.17
N ILE A 18 1.81 -23.01 31.98
CA ILE A 18 1.70 -21.61 32.41
C ILE A 18 2.61 -20.66 31.59
N ILE A 19 3.48 -21.19 30.71
CA ILE A 19 4.37 -20.37 29.86
C ILE A 19 3.84 -20.18 28.42
N LEU A 20 2.55 -20.49 28.17
CA LEU A 20 1.88 -20.17 26.90
C LEU A 20 0.91 -18.97 26.98
N PHE A 21 0.85 -18.28 28.12
CA PHE A 21 0.06 -17.07 28.30
C PHE A 21 0.94 -15.84 28.57
N SER A 22 1.69 -15.37 27.56
CA SER A 22 2.20 -13.98 27.53
C SER A 22 2.87 -13.58 26.22
N THR A 23 2.30 -13.96 25.07
CA THR A 23 2.56 -13.22 23.83
C THR A 23 1.23 -12.83 23.20
N VAL A 24 0.49 -11.95 23.89
CA VAL A 24 -0.41 -11.05 23.17
C VAL A 24 0.49 -10.34 22.16
N PRO A 25 0.23 -10.41 20.83
CA PRO A 25 0.99 -9.63 19.88
C PRO A 25 0.91 -8.18 20.32
N LYS A 26 2.04 -7.61 20.75
CA LYS A 26 2.11 -6.20 21.09
C LYS A 26 1.74 -5.44 19.83
N LYS A 27 0.59 -4.76 19.83
CA LYS A 27 0.33 -3.68 18.88
C LYS A 27 1.54 -2.76 18.95
N SER A 28 2.12 -2.53 17.79
CA SER A 28 3.24 -1.60 17.63
C SER A 28 2.64 -0.36 17.00
N TYR A 29 2.24 0.57 17.85
CA TYR A 29 1.60 1.81 17.44
C TYR A 29 2.65 2.73 16.81
N ALA A 30 2.42 3.19 15.59
CA ALA A 30 3.16 4.32 15.04
C ALA A 30 2.18 5.49 14.89
N ILE A 31 1.75 6.04 16.02
CA ILE A 31 0.99 7.29 16.08
C ILE A 31 2.05 8.39 16.19
N THR A 32 2.02 9.43 15.37
CA THR A 32 2.84 10.62 15.64
C THR A 32 2.06 11.57 16.56
N LYS A 33 2.74 12.48 17.27
CA LYS A 33 2.11 13.43 18.20
C LYS A 33 1.00 14.29 17.54
N CYS A 34 0.98 14.42 16.22
CA CYS A 34 -0.09 15.10 15.48
C CYS A 34 -1.37 14.25 15.31
N ASP A 35 -1.28 12.92 15.35
CA ASP A 35 -2.41 12.02 15.05
C ASP A 35 -3.32 11.74 16.27
N LEU A 36 -2.83 12.03 17.50
CA LEU A 36 -3.58 11.75 18.73
C LEU A 36 -4.48 12.93 19.16
N ASP A 37 -4.05 14.17 18.91
CA ASP A 37 -4.81 15.36 19.29
C ASP A 37 -6.03 15.59 18.37
N ASP A 38 -5.97 15.18 17.11
CA ASP A 38 -7.08 15.36 16.14
C ASP A 38 -8.22 14.34 16.33
N ILE A 39 -7.88 13.10 16.72
CA ILE A 39 -8.88 12.05 17.02
C ILE A 39 -9.63 12.33 18.34
N LEU A 40 -8.98 13.01 19.29
CA LEU A 40 -9.53 13.26 20.61
C LEU A 40 -10.38 14.54 20.70
N ASN A 41 -10.17 15.51 19.80
CA ASN A 41 -10.79 16.84 19.91
C ASN A 41 -12.01 17.08 18.99
N GLY A 42 -12.34 16.17 18.07
CA GLY A 42 -13.60 16.23 17.30
C GLY A 42 -13.76 17.48 16.43
N TRP A 43 -12.66 18.05 15.91
CA TRP A 43 -12.69 19.26 15.08
C TRP A 43 -12.96 18.91 13.60
N SER A 44 -14.02 19.49 13.06
CA SER A 44 -14.52 19.28 11.71
C SER A 44 -13.92 20.26 10.69
N ASN A 45 -12.60 20.39 10.61
CA ASN A 45 -11.95 21.20 9.58
C ASN A 45 -10.76 20.46 8.98
N TYR A 46 -11.05 19.73 7.91
CA TYR A 46 -10.05 19.18 7.00
C TYR A 46 -9.96 20.15 5.82
N ASP A 47 -9.08 21.14 5.93
CA ASP A 47 -8.80 22.04 4.81
C ASP A 47 -7.29 22.25 4.65
N SER A 48 -6.71 21.43 3.78
CA SER A 48 -5.75 21.85 2.76
C SER A 48 -5.22 20.63 2.04
N CYS A 49 -5.94 20.18 1.01
CA CYS A 49 -5.46 19.48 -0.21
C CYS A 49 -6.65 19.28 -1.18
N ILE A 50 -7.17 20.41 -1.69
CA ILE A 50 -7.95 20.71 -2.92
C ILE A 50 -8.75 19.59 -3.65
N GLU A 51 -10.02 19.92 -3.95
CA GLU A 51 -11.05 19.23 -4.77
C GLU A 51 -10.85 19.38 -6.29
N ASP A 52 -11.44 18.49 -7.12
CA ASP A 52 -12.66 18.75 -7.94
C ASP A 52 -12.90 17.61 -8.97
N SER A 53 -14.03 17.69 -9.66
CA SER A 53 -14.95 16.63 -10.09
C SER A 53 -15.04 16.41 -11.61
N ASP A 54 -15.81 15.37 -11.96
CA ASP A 54 -16.45 15.03 -13.24
C ASP A 54 -15.66 14.31 -14.36
N CYS A 55 -16.18 13.13 -14.76
CA CYS A 55 -16.00 12.51 -16.08
C CYS A 55 -17.28 11.75 -16.49
N THR A 56 -17.78 12.02 -17.69
CA THR A 56 -18.93 11.36 -18.35
C THR A 56 -18.49 10.51 -19.56
N GLU A 57 -19.22 9.43 -19.85
CA GLU A 57 -18.90 8.35 -20.80
C GLU A 57 -19.31 8.59 -22.27
N SER A 58 -18.62 7.89 -23.19
CA SER A 58 -19.07 7.21 -24.45
C SER A 58 -17.87 7.10 -25.42
N ALA A 59 -17.66 6.09 -26.29
CA ALA A 59 -18.49 5.07 -26.91
C ALA A 59 -17.63 3.85 -27.39
N SER A 60 -18.33 2.72 -27.53
CA SER A 60 -18.11 1.43 -28.25
C SER A 60 -17.12 1.31 -29.44
N PHE A 61 -16.46 0.14 -29.61
CA PHE A 61 -16.55 -0.81 -30.77
C PHE A 61 -15.52 -1.99 -30.76
N VAL A 62 -16.04 -3.22 -31.00
CA VAL A 62 -15.60 -4.45 -31.77
C VAL A 62 -14.18 -5.06 -31.67
N GLU A 63 -14.13 -6.38 -31.33
CA GLU A 63 -12.97 -7.30 -31.32
C GLU A 63 -12.51 -7.84 -32.70
N PRO A 64 -11.26 -8.36 -32.80
CA PRO A 64 -11.11 -9.81 -33.02
C PRO A 64 -9.89 -10.52 -32.35
N THR A 65 -10.18 -11.67 -31.75
CA THR A 65 -9.44 -12.96 -31.63
C THR A 65 -7.91 -13.03 -31.77
N GLY A 66 -7.23 -13.61 -30.76
CA GLY A 66 -6.06 -14.48 -30.99
C GLY A 66 -4.97 -14.55 -29.91
N ASN A 67 -4.91 -15.70 -29.23
CA ASN A 67 -3.79 -16.32 -28.51
C ASN A 67 -3.35 -15.82 -27.11
N LYS A 68 -3.53 -16.75 -26.16
CA LYS A 68 -3.12 -16.75 -24.75
C LYS A 68 -1.59 -16.85 -24.59
N ILE A 69 -1.04 -16.11 -23.63
CA ILE A 69 0.22 -16.46 -22.95
C ILE A 69 -0.03 -16.37 -21.43
N ASN A 70 0.41 -17.40 -20.71
CA ASN A 70 0.11 -17.66 -19.30
C ASN A 70 1.09 -16.91 -18.38
N ASP A 71 0.65 -15.88 -17.66
CA ASP A 71 1.45 -15.22 -16.60
C ASP A 71 0.58 -14.72 -15.43
N VAL A 72 -0.09 -15.65 -14.73
CA VAL A 72 -0.79 -15.34 -13.47
C VAL A 72 -0.09 -16.06 -12.32
N PRO A 73 0.55 -15.36 -11.36
CA PRO A 73 0.99 -15.96 -10.11
C PRO A 73 -0.21 -16.47 -9.31
N ALA A 74 -0.10 -17.71 -8.84
CA ALA A 74 -1.17 -18.49 -8.23
C ALA A 74 -2.04 -17.73 -7.22
N THR A 75 -3.34 -17.85 -7.43
CA THR A 75 -4.41 -17.50 -6.50
C THR A 75 -4.13 -18.06 -5.11
N VAL A 76 -4.31 -17.23 -4.08
CA VAL A 76 -4.86 -17.75 -2.82
C VAL A 76 -6.27 -18.20 -3.17
N SER A 77 -6.37 -19.48 -3.53
CA SER A 77 -7.64 -20.08 -3.88
C SER A 77 -8.57 -20.00 -2.67
N ALA A 78 -9.88 -20.09 -2.94
CA ALA A 78 -10.96 -20.19 -1.97
C ALA A 78 -10.87 -21.42 -1.02
N SER A 79 -9.67 -21.92 -0.74
CA SER A 79 -9.29 -23.13 -0.02
C SER A 79 -8.45 -22.84 1.24
N ASN A 80 -8.51 -21.63 1.80
CA ASN A 80 -7.82 -21.27 3.05
C ASN A 80 -6.29 -21.52 2.99
N THR A 81 -5.67 -21.20 1.85
CA THR A 81 -4.24 -21.38 1.60
C THR A 81 -3.61 -20.11 1.05
N ASP A 82 -2.42 -19.74 1.51
CA ASP A 82 -1.69 -18.59 1.01
C ASP A 82 -1.06 -18.82 -0.38
N TYR A 83 -0.32 -17.83 -0.88
CA TYR A 83 0.31 -17.87 -2.21
C TYR A 83 1.35 -19.00 -2.36
N ALA A 84 1.84 -19.55 -1.24
CA ALA A 84 2.78 -20.66 -1.18
C ALA A 84 2.09 -21.99 -0.84
N GLY A 85 0.75 -22.04 -0.84
CA GLY A 85 -0.04 -23.23 -0.55
C GLY A 85 -0.12 -23.61 0.94
N ARG A 86 0.29 -22.71 1.86
CA ARG A 86 0.25 -22.96 3.31
C ARG A 86 -1.11 -22.58 3.89
N GLN A 87 -1.61 -23.34 4.86
CA GLN A 87 -2.87 -23.03 5.52
C GLN A 87 -2.81 -21.66 6.22
N VAL A 88 -3.82 -20.80 5.98
CA VAL A 88 -3.89 -19.45 6.56
C VAL A 88 -4.54 -19.45 7.94
N ILE A 89 -5.73 -20.06 8.04
CA ILE A 89 -6.50 -20.22 9.27
C ILE A 89 -6.44 -21.69 9.68
N THR A 90 -5.91 -21.98 10.86
CA THR A 90 -5.82 -23.36 11.35
C THR A 90 -7.19 -23.98 11.60
N ASP A 91 -7.30 -25.31 11.56
CA ASP A 91 -8.56 -26.01 11.86
C ASP A 91 -9.12 -25.67 13.25
N ALA A 92 -8.24 -25.47 14.24
CA ALA A 92 -8.62 -25.05 15.58
C ALA A 92 -9.21 -23.63 15.60
N GLN A 93 -8.70 -22.72 14.77
CA GLN A 93 -9.28 -21.39 14.59
C GLN A 93 -10.60 -21.46 13.84
N LEU A 94 -10.71 -22.25 12.76
CA LEU A 94 -11.97 -22.44 12.03
C LEU A 94 -13.09 -22.94 12.96
N LYS A 95 -12.80 -23.95 13.79
CA LYS A 95 -13.76 -24.46 14.79
C LYS A 95 -14.22 -23.37 15.76
N LYS A 96 -13.29 -22.58 16.31
CA LYS A 96 -13.65 -21.46 17.19
C LYS A 96 -14.40 -20.35 16.46
N ILE A 97 -14.11 -20.11 15.18
CA ILE A 97 -14.85 -19.14 14.37
C ILE A 97 -16.30 -19.63 14.20
N GLU A 98 -16.51 -20.91 13.92
CA GLU A 98 -17.83 -21.53 13.81
C GLU A 98 -18.63 -21.42 15.12
N GLU A 99 -18.00 -21.73 16.26
CA GLU A 99 -18.61 -21.57 17.60
C GLU A 99 -19.02 -20.12 17.90
N ASN A 100 -18.27 -19.13 17.39
CA ASN A 100 -18.56 -17.71 17.57
C ASN A 100 -19.44 -17.12 16.46
N ALA A 101 -19.65 -17.83 15.35
CA ALA A 101 -20.30 -17.32 14.14
C ALA A 101 -21.70 -16.72 14.36
N PRO A 102 -22.56 -17.28 15.24
CA PRO A 102 -23.87 -16.68 15.51
C PRO A 102 -23.78 -15.23 16.00
N PHE A 103 -22.78 -14.91 16.82
CA PHE A 103 -22.59 -13.57 17.37
C PHE A 103 -22.12 -12.58 16.30
N TYR A 104 -21.16 -13.00 15.47
CA TYR A 104 -20.69 -12.18 14.36
C TYR A 104 -21.80 -11.91 13.36
N LYS A 105 -22.54 -12.94 12.95
CA LYS A 105 -23.63 -12.82 11.96
C LYS A 105 -24.73 -11.90 12.49
N SER A 106 -25.13 -12.07 13.76
CA SER A 106 -26.12 -11.20 14.41
C SER A 106 -25.71 -9.72 14.37
N SER A 107 -24.47 -9.38 14.74
CA SER A 107 -24.00 -8.00 14.66
C SER A 107 -23.81 -7.53 13.21
N ALA A 108 -23.27 -8.38 12.35
CA ALA A 108 -23.02 -8.06 10.95
C ALA A 108 -24.31 -7.77 10.18
N ASP A 109 -25.37 -8.54 10.40
CA ASP A 109 -26.68 -8.32 9.79
C ASP A 109 -27.30 -7.00 10.27
N LYS A 110 -27.16 -6.70 11.57
CA LYS A 110 -27.66 -5.45 12.18
C LYS A 110 -26.97 -4.19 11.63
N TYR A 111 -25.70 -4.28 11.28
CA TYR A 111 -24.89 -3.12 10.83
C TYR A 111 -24.53 -3.16 9.33
N ASP A 112 -25.07 -4.13 8.61
CA ASP A 112 -24.85 -4.37 7.18
C ASP A 112 -23.34 -4.50 6.83
N LEU A 113 -22.69 -5.52 7.38
CA LEU A 113 -21.26 -5.78 7.19
C LEU A 113 -20.99 -7.24 6.80
N PRO A 114 -19.88 -7.55 6.12
CA PRO A 114 -19.37 -8.91 6.05
C PRO A 114 -18.96 -9.40 7.45
N TRP A 115 -19.59 -10.46 7.96
CA TRP A 115 -19.33 -10.98 9.31
C TRP A 115 -17.88 -11.45 9.51
N GLN A 116 -17.20 -11.84 8.42
CA GLN A 116 -15.80 -12.27 8.41
C GLN A 116 -14.85 -11.18 8.93
N ILE A 117 -15.19 -9.89 8.77
CA ILE A 117 -14.41 -8.77 9.33
C ILE A 117 -14.34 -8.89 10.85
N LEU A 118 -15.48 -9.15 11.51
CA LEU A 118 -15.57 -9.26 12.96
C LEU A 118 -14.79 -10.48 13.46
N ALA A 119 -14.86 -11.60 12.74
CA ALA A 119 -14.11 -12.80 13.04
C ALA A 119 -12.59 -12.57 12.95
N VAL A 120 -12.10 -11.94 11.88
CA VAL A 120 -10.68 -11.64 11.69
C VAL A 120 -10.17 -10.69 12.77
N ILE A 121 -10.93 -9.65 13.11
CA ILE A 121 -10.58 -8.75 14.22
C ILE A 121 -10.49 -9.56 15.53
N HIS A 122 -11.45 -10.45 15.80
CA HIS A 122 -11.41 -11.30 16.99
C HIS A 122 -10.15 -12.19 17.04
N ILE A 123 -9.74 -12.76 15.90
CA ILE A 123 -8.48 -13.51 15.79
C ILE A 123 -7.29 -12.61 16.16
N ARG A 124 -7.22 -11.43 15.54
CA ARG A 124 -6.07 -10.52 15.69
C ARG A 124 -5.95 -9.90 17.08
N GLU A 125 -7.07 -9.70 17.79
CA GLU A 125 -7.07 -9.04 19.09
C GLU A 125 -6.96 -10.00 20.28
N SER A 126 -7.70 -11.10 20.27
CA SER A 126 -7.77 -12.01 21.43
C SER A 126 -7.55 -13.48 21.08
N SER A 127 -7.12 -13.78 19.85
CA SER A 127 -6.96 -15.16 19.36
C SER A 127 -8.25 -15.98 19.53
N LEU A 128 -9.40 -15.35 19.22
CA LEU A 128 -10.75 -15.91 19.37
C LEU A 128 -11.17 -16.20 20.82
N GLY A 129 -10.48 -15.61 21.81
CA GLY A 129 -10.77 -15.79 23.23
C GLY A 129 -11.87 -14.87 23.74
N ARG A 130 -12.82 -15.44 24.49
CA ARG A 130 -13.88 -14.71 25.21
C ARG A 130 -13.46 -14.33 26.62
N THR A 131 -12.35 -13.60 26.74
CA THR A 131 -11.83 -13.14 28.03
C THR A 131 -11.35 -11.71 27.88
N ASN A 132 -11.93 -10.82 28.68
CA ASN A 132 -11.49 -9.44 28.74
C ASN A 132 -10.08 -9.38 29.38
N PRO A 133 -9.11 -8.70 28.73
CA PRO A 133 -7.81 -8.48 29.32
C PRO A 133 -7.85 -7.43 30.44
N LYS A 134 -6.83 -7.44 31.29
CA LYS A 134 -6.72 -6.54 32.46
C LYS A 134 -6.60 -5.05 32.11
N ASN A 135 -6.30 -4.71 30.85
CA ASN A 135 -6.20 -3.32 30.40
C ASN A 135 -7.57 -2.61 30.30
N GLY A 136 -8.68 -3.36 30.44
CA GLY A 136 -10.03 -2.82 30.43
C GLY A 136 -10.49 -2.34 29.05
N GLN A 137 -9.93 -2.89 27.97
CA GLN A 137 -10.29 -2.56 26.58
C GLN A 137 -11.23 -3.60 25.93
N GLY A 138 -11.71 -4.58 26.70
CA GLY A 138 -12.60 -5.62 26.18
C GLY A 138 -11.92 -6.62 25.25
N ILE A 139 -12.69 -7.54 24.69
CA ILE A 139 -12.22 -8.61 23.80
C ILE A 139 -11.59 -8.03 22.52
N TYR A 140 -12.17 -6.96 21.98
CA TYR A 140 -11.76 -6.33 20.72
C TYR A 140 -10.82 -5.12 20.90
N GLN A 141 -10.19 -4.96 22.08
CA GLN A 141 -9.21 -3.90 22.36
C GLN A 141 -9.69 -2.48 21.99
N PHE A 142 -10.89 -2.11 22.42
CA PHE A 142 -11.46 -0.78 22.22
C PHE A 142 -10.59 0.30 22.84
N LEU A 143 -9.88 1.05 21.99
CA LEU A 143 -9.11 2.22 22.41
C LEU A 143 -10.01 3.21 23.17
N ASN A 144 -9.45 3.86 24.20
CA ASN A 144 -10.15 4.72 25.14
C ASN A 144 -11.26 4.04 25.95
N LYS A 145 -11.37 2.71 25.90
CA LYS A 145 -12.37 1.91 26.63
C LYS A 145 -13.82 2.26 26.25
N ASN A 146 -14.02 2.74 25.02
CA ASN A 146 -15.34 3.12 24.49
C ASN A 146 -16.33 1.98 24.64
N GLY A 147 -17.52 2.24 25.19
CA GLY A 147 -18.54 1.23 25.41
C GLY A 147 -18.28 0.31 26.62
N GLY A 148 -17.26 0.60 27.42
CA GLY A 148 -17.01 -0.07 28.70
C GLY A 148 -18.06 0.25 29.78
N PRO A 149 -17.84 -0.21 31.03
CA PRO A 149 -16.65 -0.89 31.51
C PRO A 149 -16.50 -2.32 30.98
N TYR A 150 -15.26 -2.81 30.94
CA TYR A 150 -14.91 -4.18 30.56
C TYR A 150 -14.15 -4.88 31.69
N PRO A 151 -14.87 -5.50 32.65
CA PRO A 151 -14.24 -6.22 33.76
C PRO A 151 -13.35 -7.35 33.24
N ALA A 152 -12.15 -7.48 33.78
CA ALA A 152 -11.21 -8.51 33.38
C ALA A 152 -11.73 -9.92 33.73
N GLY A 153 -11.54 -10.88 32.84
CA GLY A 153 -11.98 -12.26 33.05
C GLY A 153 -12.93 -12.77 31.95
N PRO A 154 -13.47 -13.99 32.15
CA PRO A 154 -14.36 -14.63 31.18
C PRO A 154 -15.60 -13.79 30.89
N VAL A 155 -16.03 -13.82 29.64
CA VAL A 155 -17.19 -13.08 29.15
C VAL A 155 -18.31 -14.06 28.79
N ASN A 156 -19.52 -13.81 29.31
CA ASN A 156 -20.71 -14.58 28.96
C ASN A 156 -21.26 -14.17 27.58
N ASP A 157 -22.20 -14.94 27.05
CA ASP A 157 -22.74 -14.72 25.71
C ASP A 157 -23.38 -13.33 25.52
N ALA A 158 -24.10 -12.83 26.52
CA ALA A 158 -24.74 -11.52 26.45
C ALA A 158 -23.72 -10.38 26.35
N GLU A 159 -22.67 -10.42 27.16
CA GLU A 159 -21.58 -9.44 27.13
C GLU A 159 -20.71 -9.60 25.88
N TYR A 160 -20.52 -10.83 25.39
CA TYR A 160 -19.83 -11.08 24.14
C TYR A 160 -20.59 -10.51 22.94
N GLN A 161 -21.91 -10.71 22.88
CA GLN A 161 -22.78 -10.10 21.86
C GLN A 161 -22.72 -8.58 21.95
N ARG A 162 -22.81 -8.01 23.15
CA ARG A 162 -22.76 -6.55 23.36
C ARG A 162 -21.45 -5.95 22.84
N GLN A 163 -20.31 -6.57 23.15
CA GLN A 163 -19.01 -6.12 22.63
C GLN A 163 -18.90 -6.29 21.11
N THR A 164 -19.48 -7.36 20.55
CA THR A 164 -19.47 -7.59 19.09
C THR A 164 -20.32 -6.55 18.35
N ASP A 165 -21.47 -6.15 18.92
CA ASP A 165 -22.30 -5.05 18.42
C ASP A 165 -21.56 -3.71 18.47
N ILE A 166 -20.82 -3.44 19.56
CA ILE A 166 -20.01 -2.22 19.69
C ILE A 166 -18.92 -2.19 18.62
N LEU A 167 -18.26 -3.31 18.33
CA LEU A 167 -17.28 -3.39 17.26
C LEU A 167 -17.92 -3.10 15.90
N ALA A 168 -19.02 -3.77 15.57
CA ALA A 168 -19.72 -3.57 14.30
C ALA A 168 -20.19 -2.11 14.12
N SER A 169 -20.75 -1.50 15.16
CA SER A 169 -21.10 -0.08 15.17
C SER A 169 -19.89 0.83 14.99
N SER A 170 -18.79 0.54 15.68
CA SER A 170 -17.54 1.31 15.59
C SER A 170 -16.90 1.21 14.20
N ILE A 171 -17.05 0.10 13.49
CA ILE A 171 -16.61 -0.01 12.10
C ILE A 171 -17.32 1.04 11.26
N LYS A 172 -18.64 1.14 11.35
CA LYS A 172 -19.44 2.10 10.56
C LYS A 172 -19.18 3.56 10.92
N THR A 173 -18.83 3.85 12.17
CA THR A 173 -18.79 5.22 12.69
C THR A 173 -17.39 5.79 12.92
N LYS A 174 -16.40 4.94 13.21
CA LYS A 174 -15.05 5.36 13.65
C LYS A 174 -13.94 4.86 12.74
N TYR A 175 -14.00 3.62 12.29
CA TYR A 175 -12.88 3.01 11.57
C TYR A 175 -12.95 3.17 10.05
N LEU A 176 -14.11 3.51 9.50
CA LEU A 176 -14.20 4.00 8.13
C LEU A 176 -13.79 5.48 8.09
N PRO A 177 -12.67 5.84 7.44
CA PRO A 177 -12.18 7.22 7.46
C PRO A 177 -13.17 8.14 6.75
N SER A 178 -13.47 9.28 7.35
CA SER A 178 -14.28 10.34 6.72
C SER A 178 -13.64 10.80 5.40
N ASN A 179 -12.32 10.79 5.28
CA ASN A 179 -11.64 11.46 4.16
C ASN A 179 -11.55 10.62 2.87
N TYR A 180 -12.08 9.37 2.86
CA TYR A 180 -12.17 8.53 1.67
C TYR A 180 -13.64 8.30 1.30
N SER A 181 -14.14 9.04 0.31
CA SER A 181 -15.54 8.98 -0.15
C SER A 181 -15.97 7.57 -0.60
N SER A 182 -15.07 6.79 -1.20
CA SER A 182 -15.30 5.41 -1.63
C SER A 182 -15.52 4.41 -0.49
N ASN A 183 -15.06 4.71 0.73
CA ASN A 183 -15.06 3.75 1.85
C ASN A 183 -16.20 4.01 2.85
N ARG A 184 -16.91 5.14 2.74
CA ARG A 184 -18.06 5.48 3.61
C ARG A 184 -19.29 4.59 3.38
N THR A 185 -19.29 3.83 2.29
CA THR A 185 -20.44 3.05 1.86
C THR A 185 -20.34 1.56 2.21
N LEU A 186 -19.29 1.10 2.93
CA LEU A 186 -19.08 -0.34 3.16
C LEU A 186 -20.36 -1.03 3.68
N THR A 187 -20.86 -1.96 2.88
CA THR A 187 -21.97 -2.88 3.14
C THR A 187 -21.51 -4.32 2.94
N LYS A 188 -22.37 -5.29 3.25
CA LYS A 188 -22.12 -6.68 2.84
C LYS A 188 -22.06 -6.87 1.32
N GLU A 189 -22.70 -6.00 0.55
CA GLU A 189 -22.88 -6.14 -0.91
C GLU A 189 -21.79 -5.43 -1.72
N ASN A 190 -21.19 -4.36 -1.18
CA ASN A 190 -20.18 -3.57 -1.90
C ASN A 190 -18.77 -3.69 -1.30
N ALA A 191 -18.55 -4.69 -0.43
CA ALA A 191 -17.24 -4.96 0.16
C ALA A 191 -16.24 -5.38 -0.92
N THR A 192 -15.29 -4.49 -1.22
CA THR A 192 -14.16 -4.74 -2.13
C THR A 192 -12.87 -5.04 -1.35
N PRO A 193 -11.89 -5.74 -1.96
CA PRO A 193 -10.56 -5.89 -1.37
C PRO A 193 -9.97 -4.59 -0.81
N GLU A 194 -10.11 -3.49 -1.54
CA GLU A 194 -9.58 -2.17 -1.20
C GLU A 194 -10.24 -1.61 0.06
N THR A 195 -11.57 -1.62 0.12
CA THR A 195 -12.33 -1.12 1.28
C THR A 195 -12.02 -1.94 2.54
N ILE A 196 -11.84 -3.26 2.40
CA ILE A 196 -11.51 -4.14 3.54
C ILE A 196 -10.06 -3.95 4.00
N LYS A 197 -9.09 -3.87 3.07
CA LYS A 197 -7.69 -3.58 3.40
C LYS A 197 -7.56 -2.23 4.12
N ASP A 198 -8.25 -1.21 3.61
CA ASP A 198 -8.24 0.13 4.19
C ASP A 198 -8.90 0.17 5.58
N LEU A 199 -10.01 -0.56 5.78
CA LEU A 199 -10.63 -0.74 7.09
C LEU A 199 -9.67 -1.35 8.11
N PHE A 200 -9.00 -2.46 7.76
CA PHE A 200 -8.03 -3.09 8.66
C PHE A 200 -6.84 -2.17 8.97
N PHE A 201 -6.45 -1.33 8.01
CA PHE A 201 -5.41 -0.34 8.23
C PHE A 201 -5.83 0.74 9.23
N SER A 202 -7.05 1.28 9.08
CA SER A 202 -7.64 2.19 10.08
C SER A 202 -7.77 1.53 11.46
N TYR A 203 -8.26 0.30 11.51
CA TYR A 203 -8.52 -0.40 12.76
C TYR A 203 -7.25 -0.64 13.59
N ASN A 204 -6.15 -1.04 12.92
CA ASN A 204 -4.84 -1.19 13.58
C ASN A 204 -4.21 0.16 13.97
N GLY A 205 -4.57 1.23 13.27
CA GLY A 205 -3.94 2.55 13.36
C GLY A 205 -3.03 2.78 12.15
N ARG A 206 -3.34 3.84 11.40
CA ARG A 206 -2.58 4.25 10.22
C ARG A 206 -1.22 4.79 10.63
N ALA A 207 -0.22 4.55 9.80
CA ALA A 207 1.12 5.09 10.00
C ALA A 207 1.75 5.48 8.65
N SER A 208 2.29 6.69 8.58
CA SER A 208 3.01 7.18 7.39
C SER A 208 4.19 6.28 7.00
N LYS A 209 4.81 5.60 7.97
CA LYS A 209 5.87 4.60 7.74
C LYS A 209 5.38 3.44 6.86
N TYR A 210 4.14 3.00 7.03
CA TYR A 210 3.56 1.95 6.19
C TYR A 210 3.13 2.49 4.84
N SER A 211 2.61 3.73 4.76
CA SER A 211 2.42 4.38 3.45
C SER A 211 3.72 4.51 2.66
N GLN A 212 4.84 4.86 3.32
CA GLN A 212 6.17 4.87 2.68
C GLN A 212 6.63 3.48 2.23
N GLN A 213 6.41 2.44 3.05
CA GLN A 213 6.68 1.06 2.66
C GLN A 213 5.79 0.62 1.48
N ALA A 214 4.54 1.09 1.38
CA ALA A 214 3.65 0.84 0.25
C ALA A 214 4.22 1.46 -1.05
N THR A 215 4.77 2.67 -0.97
CA THR A 215 5.46 3.31 -2.09
C THR A 215 6.62 2.47 -2.61
N VAL A 216 7.46 1.92 -1.72
CA VAL A 216 8.56 1.02 -2.11
C VAL A 216 8.05 -0.22 -2.84
N ALA A 217 6.84 -0.68 -2.52
CA ALA A 217 6.19 -1.82 -3.17
C ALA A 217 5.41 -1.45 -4.45
N GLY A 218 5.41 -0.18 -4.88
CA GLY A 218 4.77 0.29 -6.11
C GLY A 218 3.32 0.73 -5.97
N TYR A 219 2.86 1.01 -4.74
CA TYR A 219 1.48 1.42 -4.46
C TYR A 219 1.37 2.90 -4.11
N ASN A 220 0.23 3.50 -4.41
CA ASN A 220 -0.03 4.91 -4.09
C ASN A 220 -0.13 5.09 -2.55
N PRO A 221 0.78 5.84 -1.90
CA PRO A 221 0.80 5.94 -0.43
C PRO A 221 -0.43 6.63 0.17
N SER A 222 -1.10 7.49 -0.62
CA SER A 222 -2.30 8.19 -0.20
C SER A 222 -3.47 7.23 -0.17
N THR A 223 -3.77 6.56 -1.29
CA THR A 223 -4.97 5.73 -1.47
C THR A 223 -4.78 4.26 -1.13
N GLN A 224 -3.54 3.79 -1.09
CA GLN A 224 -3.16 2.38 -0.92
C GLN A 224 -2.07 2.18 0.14
N GLY A 225 -1.96 3.10 1.12
CA GLY A 225 -0.96 2.97 2.19
C GLY A 225 -1.06 1.67 3.01
N TYR A 226 -2.23 1.03 3.00
CA TYR A 226 -2.46 -0.29 3.59
C TYR A 226 -1.60 -1.40 2.96
N GLU A 227 -1.15 -1.25 1.71
CA GLU A 227 -0.32 -2.24 1.01
C GLU A 227 1.10 -2.35 1.59
N GLY A 228 1.51 -1.37 2.39
CA GLY A 228 2.77 -1.38 3.13
C GLY A 228 2.63 -1.82 4.58
N SER A 229 1.44 -2.25 5.02
CA SER A 229 1.19 -2.65 6.41
C SER A 229 1.25 -4.18 6.57
N PRO A 230 2.20 -4.72 7.34
CA PRO A 230 2.18 -6.14 7.69
C PRO A 230 0.95 -6.55 8.49
N TYR A 231 0.31 -5.64 9.23
CA TYR A 231 -0.97 -5.98 9.86
C TYR A 231 -2.03 -6.35 8.81
N VAL A 232 -2.00 -5.73 7.62
CA VAL A 232 -3.04 -5.89 6.60
C VAL A 232 -2.68 -6.98 5.60
N VAL A 233 -1.50 -6.91 4.99
CA VAL A 233 -1.15 -7.70 3.78
C VAL A 233 0.06 -8.63 3.96
N ASN A 234 0.48 -8.91 5.20
CA ASN A 234 1.61 -9.82 5.41
C ASN A 234 1.32 -11.22 4.86
N LYS A 235 2.29 -11.79 4.13
CA LYS A 235 2.23 -13.07 3.42
C LYS A 235 1.17 -13.15 2.32
N ILE A 236 0.76 -12.01 1.74
CA ILE A 236 -0.14 -12.00 0.57
C ILE A 236 0.57 -12.46 -0.71
N ASP A 237 1.88 -12.21 -0.82
CA ASP A 237 2.75 -12.62 -1.92
C ASP A 237 4.20 -12.74 -1.43
N ALA A 238 5.11 -13.19 -2.31
CA ALA A 238 6.53 -13.36 -2.00
C ALA A 238 7.25 -12.06 -1.62
N LYS A 239 6.82 -10.90 -2.15
CA LYS A 239 7.43 -9.60 -1.81
C LYS A 239 7.05 -9.16 -0.41
N ARG A 240 5.90 -9.59 0.09
CA ARG A 240 5.34 -9.21 1.39
C ARG A 240 5.29 -10.38 2.36
N ASP A 241 6.12 -11.39 2.14
CA ASP A 241 6.35 -12.50 3.07
C ASP A 241 7.70 -12.33 3.76
N PRO A 242 7.77 -12.19 5.09
CA PRO A 242 9.02 -12.05 5.85
C PRO A 242 9.95 -13.26 5.71
N GLU A 243 9.43 -14.41 5.29
CA GLU A 243 10.25 -15.61 5.09
C GLU A 243 10.95 -15.60 3.72
N SER A 244 10.33 -14.97 2.72
CA SER A 244 10.83 -14.81 1.35
C SER A 244 11.61 -13.49 1.16
N ASN A 245 11.10 -12.40 1.74
CA ASN A 245 11.69 -11.06 1.71
C ASN A 245 12.12 -10.61 3.11
N LYS A 246 13.34 -10.99 3.49
CA LYS A 246 13.86 -10.73 4.84
C LYS A 246 14.37 -9.31 5.07
N THR A 247 14.61 -8.57 4.00
CA THR A 247 15.42 -7.33 4.04
C THR A 247 14.64 -6.06 3.74
N SER A 248 13.51 -6.17 3.02
CA SER A 248 12.73 -4.99 2.60
C SER A 248 11.24 -5.06 2.97
N TRP A 249 10.80 -6.14 3.62
CA TRP A 249 9.48 -6.24 4.22
C TRP A 249 9.55 -6.24 5.75
N GLY A 250 9.15 -5.14 6.37
CA GLY A 250 9.39 -4.86 7.78
C GLY A 250 8.17 -4.36 8.52
N GLN A 251 8.26 -4.37 9.85
CA GLN A 251 7.19 -3.95 10.74
C GLN A 251 7.74 -3.06 11.85
N VAL A 252 6.96 -2.08 12.30
CA VAL A 252 7.26 -1.43 13.58
C VAL A 252 7.02 -2.46 14.70
N LYS A 253 7.98 -2.69 15.60
CA LYS A 253 7.87 -3.72 16.66
C LYS A 253 7.66 -3.17 18.08
N ARG A 254 7.73 -1.85 18.20
CA ARG A 254 7.55 -1.11 19.45
C ARG A 254 6.97 0.26 19.14
N ASP A 255 6.20 0.78 20.08
CA ASP A 255 5.51 2.05 19.89
C ASP A 255 6.48 3.17 19.50
N HIS A 256 6.11 3.92 18.47
CA HIS A 256 6.89 5.00 17.86
C HIS A 256 8.25 4.58 17.27
N GLY A 257 8.59 3.28 17.32
CA GLY A 257 9.85 2.73 16.83
C GLY A 257 10.01 2.75 15.31
N PRO A 258 11.22 2.53 14.78
CA PRO A 258 11.44 2.40 13.34
C PRO A 258 10.80 1.13 12.78
N ILE A 259 10.75 1.01 11.45
CA ILE A 259 10.48 -0.28 10.81
C ILE A 259 11.69 -1.20 11.08
N GLU A 260 11.41 -2.38 11.63
CA GLU A 260 12.38 -3.44 11.87
C GLU A 260 12.14 -4.61 10.93
N TYR A 261 13.22 -5.22 10.42
CA TYR A 261 13.17 -6.29 9.45
C TYR A 261 13.66 -7.63 10.05
N PRO A 262 13.10 -8.77 9.61
CA PRO A 262 11.86 -8.87 8.84
C PRO A 262 10.63 -8.53 9.71
N ALA A 263 9.48 -8.33 9.05
CA ALA A 263 8.18 -8.31 9.70
C ALA A 263 7.91 -9.61 10.50
N ASN A 264 6.91 -9.58 11.40
CA ASN A 264 6.49 -10.79 12.12
C ASN A 264 5.92 -11.84 11.15
N LYS A 265 5.76 -13.09 11.62
CA LYS A 265 5.30 -14.21 10.78
C LYS A 265 3.77 -14.36 10.70
N ASP A 266 3.01 -13.45 11.29
CA ASP A 266 1.54 -13.55 11.31
C ASP A 266 0.99 -13.30 9.90
N TYR A 267 -0.10 -13.98 9.52
CA TYR A 267 -0.84 -13.56 8.34
C TYR A 267 -1.47 -12.18 8.53
N GLY A 268 -1.47 -11.38 7.46
CA GLY A 268 -2.19 -10.11 7.44
C GLY A 268 -3.70 -10.33 7.61
N ALA A 269 -4.38 -9.37 8.22
CA ALA A 269 -5.82 -9.41 8.45
C ALA A 269 -6.61 -9.57 7.15
N PHE A 270 -6.19 -8.92 6.05
CA PHE A 270 -6.83 -9.10 4.75
C PHE A 270 -6.60 -10.49 4.18
N VAL A 271 -5.42 -11.07 4.38
CA VAL A 271 -5.11 -12.45 3.95
C VAL A 271 -5.98 -13.46 4.70
N MET A 272 -6.16 -13.28 6.02
CA MET A 272 -7.11 -14.08 6.81
C MET A 272 -8.56 -13.87 6.36
N TYR A 273 -8.96 -12.63 6.07
CA TYR A 273 -10.30 -12.33 5.57
C TYR A 273 -10.58 -13.05 4.26
N ALA A 274 -9.68 -12.96 3.28
CA ALA A 274 -9.80 -13.62 1.99
C ALA A 274 -9.89 -15.15 2.11
N ALA A 275 -9.06 -15.73 2.99
CA ALA A 275 -9.10 -17.15 3.30
C ALA A 275 -10.46 -17.60 3.90
N LEU A 276 -11.11 -16.75 4.69
CA LEU A 276 -12.39 -17.04 5.34
C LEU A 276 -13.60 -16.72 4.45
N SER A 277 -13.52 -15.69 3.62
CA SER A 277 -14.62 -15.23 2.75
C SER A 277 -14.65 -15.94 1.39
N GLY A 278 -13.55 -16.61 1.01
CA GLY A 278 -13.40 -17.20 -0.31
C GLY A 278 -13.12 -16.16 -1.42
N VAL A 279 -12.82 -14.92 -1.05
CA VAL A 279 -12.44 -13.86 -1.99
C VAL A 279 -11.02 -14.13 -2.50
N SER A 280 -10.85 -14.15 -3.82
CA SER A 280 -9.53 -14.34 -4.46
C SER A 280 -8.60 -13.15 -4.15
N LEU A 281 -7.36 -13.42 -3.75
CA LEU A 281 -6.33 -12.38 -3.46
C LEU A 281 -5.76 -11.71 -4.72
N THR A 282 -6.27 -12.03 -5.91
CA THR A 282 -6.08 -11.21 -7.10
C THR A 282 -6.84 -9.91 -6.90
N SER A 283 -6.15 -8.85 -6.50
CA SER A 283 -6.71 -7.50 -6.44
C SER A 283 -7.46 -7.18 -7.74
N SER A 284 -8.69 -6.68 -7.58
CA SER A 284 -9.49 -5.97 -8.58
C SER A 284 -10.27 -6.79 -9.62
N SER A 285 -11.29 -7.54 -9.19
CA SER A 285 -12.48 -7.74 -10.05
C SER A 285 -13.74 -8.04 -9.22
N ASN A 286 -14.46 -6.99 -8.84
CA ASN A 286 -15.93 -6.96 -8.90
C ASN A 286 -16.43 -5.55 -8.52
N GLY A 287 -16.44 -4.67 -9.52
CA GLY A 287 -17.58 -3.79 -9.75
C GLY A 287 -18.15 -4.22 -11.10
N THR A 288 -19.33 -4.83 -11.07
CA THR A 288 -20.25 -5.14 -12.19
C THR A 288 -19.68 -5.14 -13.62
N THR A 289 -19.56 -6.35 -14.14
CA THR A 289 -19.53 -6.77 -15.56
C THR A 289 -19.88 -5.70 -16.60
N CYS A 290 -18.85 -5.21 -17.29
CA CYS A 290 -18.78 -5.30 -18.74
C CYS A 290 -17.56 -6.17 -19.05
N ALA A 291 -17.80 -7.34 -19.63
CA ALA A 291 -16.73 -8.22 -20.08
C ALA A 291 -15.87 -7.52 -21.14
N ASP A 292 -14.58 -7.84 -21.11
CA ASP A 292 -13.57 -7.65 -22.15
C ASP A 292 -13.38 -6.21 -22.69
N ALA A 293 -12.48 -5.47 -22.04
CA ALA A 293 -11.73 -4.39 -22.68
C ALA A 293 -10.31 -4.43 -22.10
N GLY A 294 -9.35 -4.85 -22.93
CA GLY A 294 -7.97 -5.11 -22.55
C GLY A 294 -7.37 -4.02 -21.64
N ILE A 295 -7.01 -4.41 -20.41
CA ILE A 295 -6.17 -3.60 -19.54
C ILE A 295 -4.79 -3.55 -20.20
N SER A 296 -4.51 -2.42 -20.81
CA SER A 296 -3.22 -2.09 -21.40
C SER A 296 -2.16 -2.11 -20.29
N GLU A 297 -1.26 -3.08 -20.33
CA GLU A 297 -0.03 -3.22 -19.51
C GLU A 297 0.74 -1.88 -19.35
N ASN A 298 0.53 -1.00 -20.31
CA ASN A 298 0.97 0.37 -20.51
C ASN A 298 0.48 1.42 -19.49
N ALA A 299 -0.78 1.40 -19.05
CA ALA A 299 -1.27 2.33 -18.02
C ALA A 299 -0.56 2.08 -16.68
N ALA A 300 -0.30 0.80 -16.36
CA ALA A 300 0.47 0.41 -15.19
C ALA A 300 1.95 0.85 -15.27
N VAL A 301 2.55 0.89 -16.46
CA VAL A 301 3.94 1.34 -16.65
C VAL A 301 4.07 2.84 -16.40
N ARG A 302 3.15 3.66 -16.94
CA ARG A 302 3.17 5.12 -16.73
C ARG A 302 2.99 5.48 -15.26
N ASP A 303 2.02 4.85 -14.59
CA ASP A 303 1.79 5.07 -13.16
C ASP A 303 3.00 4.67 -12.32
N LYS A 304 3.66 3.56 -12.68
CA LYS A 304 4.90 3.12 -12.03
C LYS A 304 6.05 4.11 -12.23
N ILE A 305 6.22 4.66 -13.43
CA ILE A 305 7.23 5.70 -13.71
C ILE A 305 6.98 6.94 -12.83
N VAL A 306 5.72 7.40 -12.76
CA VAL A 306 5.33 8.57 -11.95
C VAL A 306 5.57 8.30 -10.46
N ALA A 307 5.15 7.14 -9.94
CA ALA A 307 5.31 6.76 -8.55
C ALA A 307 6.80 6.66 -8.14
N LEU A 308 7.64 6.07 -8.99
CA LEU A 308 9.08 6.00 -8.76
C LEU A 308 9.71 7.41 -8.75
N ALA A 309 9.29 8.29 -9.66
CA ALA A 309 9.81 9.66 -9.68
C ALA A 309 9.43 10.44 -8.40
N GLN A 310 8.19 10.27 -7.94
CA GLN A 310 7.70 10.85 -6.68
C GLN A 310 8.41 10.25 -5.46
N GLN A 311 8.69 8.95 -5.46
CA GLN A 311 9.49 8.28 -4.41
C GLN A 311 10.87 8.91 -4.30
N GLU A 312 11.57 9.07 -5.43
CA GLU A 312 12.90 9.67 -5.42
C GLU A 312 12.86 11.14 -4.98
N LEU A 313 11.88 11.92 -5.43
CA LEU A 313 11.68 13.29 -4.94
C LEU A 313 11.55 13.35 -3.42
N ALA A 314 10.77 12.46 -2.81
CA ALA A 314 10.58 12.41 -1.36
C ALA A 314 11.89 12.10 -0.61
N LEU A 315 12.73 11.21 -1.14
CA LEU A 315 14.05 10.90 -0.56
C LEU A 315 14.99 12.11 -0.55
N TRP A 316 14.89 12.98 -1.56
CA TRP A 316 15.66 14.23 -1.59
C TRP A 316 15.07 15.32 -0.69
N GLN A 317 13.74 15.39 -0.57
CA GLN A 317 13.07 16.36 0.31
C GLN A 317 13.28 16.06 1.79
N ASN A 318 13.29 14.79 2.18
CA ASN A 318 13.45 14.38 3.58
C ASN A 318 14.92 14.24 4.02
N GLY A 319 15.88 14.51 3.12
CA GLY A 319 17.31 14.48 3.42
C GLY A 319 17.96 13.09 3.45
N THR A 320 17.24 12.04 3.04
CA THR A 320 17.83 10.68 2.89
C THR A 320 18.85 10.66 1.74
N LEU A 321 18.53 11.35 0.64
CA LEU A 321 19.47 11.66 -0.43
C LEU A 321 19.81 13.14 -0.36
N VAL A 322 21.11 13.43 -0.44
CA VAL A 322 21.64 14.80 -0.28
C VAL A 322 22.53 15.18 -1.46
N PRO A 323 22.66 16.48 -1.76
CA PRO A 323 23.66 16.97 -2.71
C PRO A 323 25.07 16.46 -2.39
N GLY A 324 25.89 16.30 -3.42
CA GLY A 324 27.27 15.82 -3.36
C GLY A 324 27.42 14.31 -3.42
N SER A 325 26.41 13.54 -3.00
CA SER A 325 26.47 12.07 -2.99
C SER A 325 25.23 11.37 -3.54
N GLY A 326 24.03 11.90 -3.34
CA GLY A 326 22.78 11.24 -3.68
C GLY A 326 22.63 10.92 -5.18
N TYR A 327 23.18 11.76 -6.05
CA TYR A 327 23.08 11.57 -7.50
C TYR A 327 23.79 10.31 -8.01
N LYS A 328 24.79 9.81 -7.27
CA LYS A 328 25.54 8.60 -7.62
C LYS A 328 24.67 7.35 -7.69
N LYS A 329 23.50 7.37 -7.02
CA LYS A 329 22.47 6.33 -7.14
C LYS A 329 22.00 6.16 -8.58
N TYR A 330 21.82 7.27 -9.31
CA TYR A 330 21.29 7.26 -10.67
C TYR A 330 22.39 7.14 -11.72
N SER A 331 23.52 7.82 -11.51
CA SER A 331 24.67 7.84 -12.44
C SER A 331 25.60 6.62 -12.30
N GLN A 332 25.19 5.59 -11.56
CA GLN A 332 26.01 4.39 -11.32
C GLN A 332 27.40 4.74 -10.76
N GLY A 333 27.47 5.75 -9.90
CA GLY A 333 28.70 6.23 -9.28
C GLY A 333 29.51 7.24 -10.09
N ARG A 334 29.16 7.53 -11.35
CA ARG A 334 29.87 8.50 -12.20
C ARG A 334 29.63 9.93 -11.71
N SER A 335 30.67 10.76 -11.78
CA SER A 335 30.64 12.19 -11.41
C SER A 335 30.29 13.06 -12.61
N GLU A 336 29.02 13.13 -12.97
CA GLU A 336 28.54 13.82 -14.16
C GLU A 336 27.18 14.51 -13.97
N ASN A 337 26.76 15.30 -14.96
CA ASN A 337 25.40 15.80 -15.04
C ASN A 337 24.41 14.64 -15.24
N TRP A 338 23.47 14.49 -14.32
CA TRP A 338 22.73 13.23 -14.15
C TRP A 338 21.22 13.35 -14.42
N CYS A 339 20.79 14.37 -15.17
CA CYS A 339 19.38 14.54 -15.52
C CYS A 339 18.83 13.34 -16.33
N ALA A 340 19.60 12.87 -17.31
CA ALA A 340 19.26 11.72 -18.13
C ALA A 340 19.49 10.40 -17.38
N ASP A 341 20.51 10.31 -16.53
CA ASP A 341 20.67 9.17 -15.62
C ASP A 341 19.45 8.95 -14.74
N PHE A 342 18.89 10.03 -14.20
CA PHE A 342 17.69 9.97 -13.37
C PHE A 342 16.50 9.38 -14.15
N THR A 343 16.16 9.93 -15.31
CA THR A 343 15.02 9.45 -16.11
C THR A 343 15.24 8.02 -16.60
N SER A 344 16.46 7.68 -17.01
CA SER A 344 16.82 6.33 -17.42
C SER A 344 16.76 5.33 -16.28
N TRP A 345 17.18 5.71 -15.06
CA TRP A 345 17.09 4.86 -13.88
C TRP A 345 15.63 4.59 -13.53
N ILE A 346 14.77 5.61 -13.58
CA ILE A 346 13.32 5.45 -13.34
C ILE A 346 12.69 4.50 -14.36
N TYR A 347 12.96 4.69 -15.65
CA TYR A 347 12.47 3.80 -16.71
C TYR A 347 12.94 2.35 -16.52
N ASN A 348 14.20 2.16 -16.11
CA ASN A 348 14.73 0.84 -15.78
C ASN A 348 14.02 0.20 -14.57
N GLN A 349 13.79 0.97 -13.49
CA GLN A 349 13.03 0.48 -12.33
C GLN A 349 11.56 0.21 -12.67
N ALA A 350 11.00 0.95 -13.62
CA ALA A 350 9.65 0.75 -14.11
C ALA A 350 9.52 -0.55 -14.93
N GLY A 351 10.62 -1.16 -15.37
CA GLY A 351 10.62 -2.37 -16.20
C GLY A 351 10.55 -2.07 -17.71
N VAL A 352 10.71 -0.81 -18.09
CA VAL A 352 10.75 -0.34 -19.49
C VAL A 352 12.05 0.40 -19.77
N PRO A 353 13.21 -0.27 -19.67
CA PRO A 353 14.50 0.39 -19.85
C PRO A 353 14.60 1.00 -21.26
N LEU A 354 15.21 2.19 -21.34
CA LEU A 354 15.45 2.88 -22.62
C LEU A 354 16.45 2.11 -23.50
N SER A 355 17.32 1.28 -22.89
CA SER A 355 18.32 0.48 -23.58
C SER A 355 18.31 -0.95 -23.06
N SER A 356 18.46 -1.93 -23.96
CA SER A 356 18.64 -3.35 -23.63
C SER A 356 20.09 -3.71 -23.25
N SER A 357 21.00 -2.73 -23.17
CA SER A 357 22.36 -2.95 -22.70
C SER A 357 22.38 -3.44 -21.24
N ARG A 358 23.42 -4.20 -20.88
CA ARG A 358 23.58 -4.84 -19.57
C ARG A 358 23.41 -3.88 -18.38
N ASP A 359 23.74 -2.61 -18.55
CA ASP A 359 23.69 -1.60 -17.49
C ASP A 359 22.45 -0.70 -17.56
N GLY A 360 21.60 -0.82 -18.61
CA GLY A 360 20.28 -0.20 -18.77
C GLY A 360 20.21 1.34 -18.70
N ASN A 361 21.33 2.02 -18.45
CA ASN A 361 21.41 3.45 -18.19
C ASN A 361 21.80 4.23 -19.46
N VAL A 362 21.04 5.27 -19.78
CA VAL A 362 21.20 6.18 -20.91
C VAL A 362 21.44 7.59 -20.36
N ALA A 363 22.71 7.92 -20.13
CA ALA A 363 23.17 9.16 -19.46
C ALA A 363 23.12 10.43 -20.35
N ALA A 364 22.77 10.32 -21.63
CA ALA A 364 22.76 11.45 -22.57
C ALA A 364 21.34 11.78 -23.04
N VAL A 365 20.95 13.06 -22.92
CA VAL A 365 19.64 13.60 -23.38
C VAL A 365 19.39 13.28 -24.86
N SER A 366 20.39 13.53 -25.71
CA SER A 366 20.27 13.24 -27.14
C SER A 366 20.05 11.75 -27.40
N SER A 367 20.74 10.87 -26.68
CA SER A 367 20.55 9.42 -26.84
C SER A 367 19.15 8.96 -26.43
N GLN A 368 18.54 9.53 -25.37
CA GLN A 368 17.15 9.21 -25.02
C GLN A 368 16.16 9.63 -26.13
N MET A 369 16.38 10.80 -26.73
CA MET A 369 15.60 11.26 -27.87
C MET A 369 15.81 10.38 -29.11
N ASP A 370 17.05 10.06 -29.45
CA ASP A 370 17.40 9.24 -30.62
C ASP A 370 16.79 7.83 -30.49
N ILE A 371 16.81 7.25 -29.28
CA ILE A 371 16.11 6.01 -28.95
C ILE A 371 14.60 6.19 -29.15
N GLY A 372 14.00 7.24 -28.56
CA GLY A 372 12.58 7.52 -28.74
C GLY A 372 12.19 7.62 -30.22
N GLN A 373 13.00 8.30 -31.04
CA GLN A 373 12.79 8.44 -32.48
C GLN A 373 12.91 7.10 -33.20
N LYS A 374 13.97 6.34 -32.94
CA LYS A 374 14.20 5.02 -33.54
C LYS A 374 13.05 4.05 -33.24
N ASN A 375 12.42 4.20 -32.08
CA ASN A 375 11.39 3.29 -31.58
C ASN A 375 9.96 3.81 -31.88
N GLY A 376 9.81 4.96 -32.54
CA GLY A 376 8.50 5.57 -32.80
C GLY A 376 7.81 6.20 -31.58
N ARG A 377 8.53 6.37 -30.47
CA ARG A 377 8.02 6.89 -29.18
C ARG A 377 8.32 8.38 -28.95
N PHE A 378 9.06 9.01 -29.86
CA PHE A 378 9.33 10.43 -29.78
C PHE A 378 8.21 11.23 -30.46
N HIS A 379 7.61 12.15 -29.70
CA HIS A 379 6.60 13.08 -30.17
C HIS A 379 7.17 14.50 -30.17
N PRO A 380 7.20 15.18 -31.33
CA PRO A 380 7.50 16.60 -31.38
C PRO A 380 6.52 17.38 -30.51
N LYS A 381 6.97 18.47 -29.88
CA LYS A 381 6.14 19.28 -28.99
C LYS A 381 4.84 19.79 -29.65
N ASN A 382 4.95 20.29 -30.89
CA ASN A 382 3.85 20.97 -31.55
C ASN A 382 2.74 19.97 -31.90
N GLY A 383 1.54 20.19 -31.33
CA GLY A 383 0.37 19.34 -31.56
C GLY A 383 0.30 18.09 -30.69
N TYR A 384 1.25 17.89 -29.77
CA TYR A 384 1.24 16.76 -28.85
C TYR A 384 0.93 17.23 -27.43
N THR A 385 -0.13 16.67 -26.84
CA THR A 385 -0.40 16.78 -25.40
C THR A 385 0.27 15.58 -24.72
N PRO A 386 1.32 15.80 -23.90
CA PRO A 386 2.01 14.71 -23.22
C PRO A 386 1.13 14.01 -22.19
N LYS A 387 1.58 12.83 -21.78
CA LYS A 387 0.96 12.04 -20.72
C LYS A 387 1.92 11.89 -19.55
N PRO A 388 1.41 11.67 -18.33
CA PRO A 388 2.25 11.22 -17.23
C PRO A 388 3.10 9.99 -17.64
N GLY A 389 4.34 9.97 -17.18
CA GLY A 389 5.35 8.99 -17.58
C GLY A 389 6.18 9.37 -18.81
N ASP A 390 5.76 10.33 -19.64
CA ASP A 390 6.58 10.82 -20.76
C ASP A 390 7.86 11.52 -20.22
N ILE A 391 8.98 11.33 -20.92
CA ILE A 391 10.19 12.13 -20.71
C ILE A 391 10.10 13.38 -21.56
N VAL A 392 10.09 14.56 -20.95
CA VAL A 392 10.22 15.82 -21.70
C VAL A 392 11.67 16.07 -22.08
N ILE A 393 11.91 16.31 -23.38
CA ILE A 393 13.22 16.56 -23.98
C ILE A 393 13.39 18.06 -24.24
N ARG A 394 14.49 18.64 -23.76
CA ARG A 394 14.90 20.02 -24.04
C ARG A 394 16.28 20.03 -24.68
N LYS A 395 16.38 20.56 -25.90
CA LYS A 395 17.64 20.75 -26.63
C LYS A 395 17.90 22.20 -27.04
N VAL A 396 16.92 23.09 -26.87
CA VAL A 396 17.07 24.53 -27.15
C VAL A 396 17.68 25.20 -25.92
N GLY A 397 18.94 25.63 -26.03
CA GLY A 397 19.74 26.11 -24.90
C GLY A 397 20.54 25.00 -24.24
N VAL A 398 20.54 24.93 -22.90
CA VAL A 398 21.18 23.83 -22.16
C VAL A 398 20.31 22.58 -22.25
N SER A 399 20.89 21.47 -22.72
CA SER A 399 20.16 20.21 -22.83
C SER A 399 19.72 19.69 -21.46
N HIS A 400 18.45 19.29 -21.35
CA HIS A 400 17.89 18.79 -20.10
C HIS A 400 16.68 17.89 -20.32
N VAL A 401 16.40 17.00 -19.35
CA VAL A 401 15.23 16.12 -19.36
C VAL A 401 14.57 16.05 -17.99
N ASN A 402 13.27 15.86 -17.98
CA ASN A 402 12.47 15.58 -16.79
C ASN A 402 11.40 14.52 -17.12
N LEU A 403 10.79 13.93 -16.09
CA LEU A 403 9.61 13.08 -16.21
C LEU A 403 8.36 13.91 -15.99
N VAL A 404 7.40 13.80 -16.90
CA VAL A 404 6.05 14.35 -16.74
C VAL A 404 5.31 13.52 -15.71
N ILE A 405 4.77 14.17 -14.68
CA ILE A 405 4.00 13.50 -13.60
C ILE A 405 2.53 13.90 -13.58
N SER A 406 2.19 15.05 -14.15
CA SER A 406 0.81 15.45 -14.40
C SER A 406 0.75 16.46 -15.55
N VAL A 407 -0.41 16.54 -16.18
CA VAL A 407 -0.70 17.46 -17.29
C VAL A 407 -2.06 18.07 -17.03
N THR A 408 -2.17 19.39 -17.17
CA THR A 408 -3.44 20.11 -17.09
C THR A 408 -3.69 20.84 -18.41
N GLY A 409 -4.91 20.74 -18.95
CA GLY A 409 -5.23 21.26 -20.27
C GLY A 409 -4.56 20.49 -21.41
N THR A 410 -4.60 21.07 -22.60
CA THR A 410 -4.07 20.47 -23.84
C THR A 410 -3.15 21.45 -24.56
N TRP A 411 -2.35 20.95 -25.51
CA TRP A 411 -1.51 21.80 -26.34
C TRP A 411 -2.35 22.87 -27.09
N PRO A 412 -1.93 24.15 -27.16
CA PRO A 412 -0.69 24.72 -26.63
C PRO A 412 -0.79 25.32 -25.22
N ASP A 413 -2.00 25.47 -24.67
CA ASP A 413 -2.27 26.33 -23.52
C ASP A 413 -2.20 25.60 -22.16
N GLY A 414 -2.06 24.28 -22.18
CA GLY A 414 -1.92 23.47 -20.97
C GLY A 414 -0.58 23.64 -20.25
N ASN A 415 -0.44 22.99 -19.10
CA ASN A 415 0.79 22.92 -18.31
C ASN A 415 1.20 21.46 -18.08
N ILE A 416 2.49 21.24 -17.92
CA ILE A 416 3.08 20.00 -17.39
C ILE A 416 3.67 20.26 -16.02
N THR A 417 3.46 19.34 -15.08
CA THR A 417 4.27 19.23 -13.88
C THR A 417 5.28 18.11 -14.08
N THR A 418 6.54 18.39 -13.74
CA THR A 418 7.63 17.45 -13.97
C THR A 418 8.48 17.23 -12.73
N ILE A 419 9.04 16.04 -12.61
CA ILE A 419 10.11 15.71 -11.66
C ILE A 419 11.38 15.40 -12.46
N GLY A 420 12.52 15.94 -12.05
CA GLY A 420 13.79 15.52 -12.63
C GLY A 420 14.99 15.72 -11.74
N GLY A 421 16.08 15.08 -12.15
CA GLY A 421 17.39 15.17 -11.51
C GLY A 421 18.24 16.31 -12.05
N ASN A 422 19.36 16.56 -11.39
CA ASN A 422 20.34 17.59 -11.75
C ASN A 422 19.77 19.01 -11.79
N GLN A 423 18.90 19.35 -10.85
CA GLN A 423 18.22 20.65 -10.79
C GLN A 423 18.73 21.51 -9.64
N GLY A 424 18.68 22.84 -9.81
CA GLY A 424 18.98 23.81 -8.75
C GLY A 424 20.46 23.94 -8.33
N GLY A 425 21.41 23.32 -9.05
CA GLY A 425 22.83 23.27 -8.66
C GLY A 425 23.63 24.57 -8.81
N GLY A 426 23.11 25.57 -9.54
CA GLY A 426 23.76 26.87 -9.72
C GLY A 426 25.23 26.77 -10.15
N ARG A 427 26.10 27.60 -9.55
CA ARG A 427 27.57 27.58 -9.78
C ARG A 427 28.27 26.30 -9.29
N GLY A 428 27.60 25.48 -8.48
CA GLY A 428 28.15 24.23 -7.94
C GLY A 428 27.97 23.01 -8.85
N GLY A 429 27.38 23.19 -10.04
CA GLY A 429 27.20 22.13 -11.02
C GLY A 429 26.39 20.94 -10.50
N PHE A 430 26.66 19.76 -11.04
CA PHE A 430 25.93 18.54 -10.70
C PHE A 430 26.08 18.13 -9.22
N ASN A 431 27.17 18.50 -8.57
CA ASN A 431 27.39 18.16 -7.16
C ASN A 431 26.41 18.86 -6.22
N ASN A 432 26.01 20.10 -6.50
CA ASN A 432 25.08 20.84 -5.63
C ASN A 432 23.61 20.71 -6.07
N SER A 433 23.34 19.84 -7.03
CA SER A 433 22.01 19.66 -7.60
C SER A 433 21.18 18.63 -6.83
N LYS A 434 19.87 18.59 -7.12
CA LYS A 434 18.89 17.71 -6.47
C LYS A 434 17.82 17.19 -7.42
N VAL A 435 17.01 16.26 -6.93
CA VAL A 435 15.69 15.99 -7.51
C VAL A 435 14.73 17.07 -7.03
N SER A 436 13.95 17.64 -7.94
CA SER A 436 12.90 18.61 -7.61
C SER A 436 11.72 18.53 -8.58
N GLN A 437 10.62 19.16 -8.18
CA GLN A 437 9.39 19.27 -8.96
C GLN A 437 9.14 20.72 -9.36
N TYR A 438 8.66 20.95 -10.58
CA TYR A 438 8.14 22.25 -11.02
C TYR A 438 7.11 22.07 -12.14
N SER A 439 6.29 23.10 -12.34
CA SER A 439 5.33 23.17 -13.45
C SER A 439 5.78 24.20 -14.48
N GLU A 440 5.49 23.95 -15.74
CA GLU A 440 5.73 24.88 -16.85
C GLU A 440 4.70 24.70 -17.97
N PRO A 441 4.47 25.72 -18.81
CA PRO A 441 3.50 25.63 -19.89
C PRO A 441 3.96 24.66 -20.98
N LEU A 442 3.01 23.98 -21.61
CA LEU A 442 3.26 23.08 -22.73
C LEU A 442 4.01 23.80 -23.84
N ASN A 443 3.63 25.05 -24.16
CA ASN A 443 4.24 25.84 -25.22
C ASN A 443 5.68 26.34 -24.95
N ARG A 444 6.28 26.04 -23.79
CA ARG A 444 7.61 26.52 -23.40
C ARG A 444 8.66 26.34 -24.51
N SER A 445 9.39 27.41 -24.85
CA SER A 445 10.27 27.44 -26.02
C SER A 445 11.45 26.48 -25.93
N GLN A 446 11.89 26.12 -24.72
CA GLN A 446 12.97 25.17 -24.49
C GLN A 446 12.59 23.71 -24.79
N ILE A 447 11.29 23.36 -24.77
CA ILE A 447 10.81 22.00 -25.01
C ILE A 447 10.93 21.67 -26.50
N THR A 448 11.66 20.59 -26.79
CA THR A 448 11.85 20.02 -28.13
C THR A 448 10.78 18.99 -28.45
N GLY A 449 10.42 18.15 -27.47
CA GLY A 449 9.41 17.11 -27.61
C GLY A 449 9.39 16.18 -26.40
N TYR A 450 8.78 15.02 -26.56
CA TYR A 450 8.54 14.06 -25.49
C TYR A 450 8.89 12.65 -25.97
N VAL A 451 9.45 11.83 -25.10
CA VAL A 451 9.65 10.39 -25.34
C VAL A 451 8.66 9.63 -24.47
N SER A 452 7.79 8.84 -25.09
CA SER A 452 6.83 8.00 -24.40
C SER A 452 7.46 6.68 -23.94
N PRO A 453 6.99 6.07 -22.84
CA PRO A 453 7.45 4.75 -22.43
C PRO A 453 6.91 3.60 -23.30
N GLU A 454 5.89 3.87 -24.11
CA GLU A 454 5.17 2.90 -24.94
C GLU A 454 4.95 3.40 -26.36
#